data_AF-A0A819A813-F1
#
_entry.id   AF-A0A819A813-F1
#
_cell.length_a   1.000
_cell.length_b   1.000
_cell.length_c   1.000
_cell.angle_alpha   90.00
_cell.angle_beta   90.00
_cell.angle_gamma   90.00
#
_symmetry.space_group_name_H-M   'P 1'
#
loop_
_entity.id
_entity.type
_entity.pdbx_description
1 polymer ?
#
loop_
_entity_poly.entity_id
_entity_poly.type
_entity_poly.pdbx_seq_one_letter_code
_entity_poly.pdbx_strand_id
1 'polypeptide(L)'
;KISYQYFLIKEDLPLLHAAYDIKYEPIITLNAKEAIISTCSRFDTDEFINNRNKIWREIYFGVKSHLGGSCCIPKCKKNCPKCPIHEQCISDCKPREKGCNKEEKGLFVELRYLQLHDIDVPDRVMERRLLSLVRDLEKEKEESLNQEALIKKQTDILVYQFRNNATQTIAFSEAQSKLKGDQAKADAHKSTELARINGLASMCSRLGFTQAKDINSLEYLQTLKDSKDNITYSIDFSHAILQNSKLT
;
A
#
# COMPACT_ATOMS: atom_id res chain seq x y z
N LYS A 1 -21.47 37.50 11.42
CA LYS A 1 -22.06 38.78 10.93
C LYS A 1 -21.67 39.01 9.48
N ILE A 2 -22.55 39.54 8.62
CA ILE A 2 -22.25 39.84 7.21
C ILE A 2 -22.50 41.32 6.96
N SER A 3 -21.56 41.99 6.30
CA SER A 3 -21.72 43.36 5.80
C SER A 3 -21.62 43.36 4.28
N TYR A 4 -22.36 44.24 3.63
CA TYR A 4 -22.37 44.34 2.18
C TYR A 4 -22.58 45.77 1.72
N GLN A 5 -22.08 46.08 0.53
CA GLN A 5 -22.26 47.36 -0.14
C GLN A 5 -22.85 47.13 -1.52
N TYR A 6 -23.94 47.85 -1.78
CA TYR A 6 -24.65 47.81 -3.05
C TYR A 6 -24.68 49.18 -3.71
N PHE A 7 -24.85 49.19 -5.03
CA PHE A 7 -24.90 50.39 -5.85
C PHE A 7 -26.12 50.34 -6.77
N LEU A 8 -26.79 51.48 -6.93
CA LEU A 8 -27.89 51.60 -7.86
C LEU A 8 -27.36 51.68 -9.30
N ILE A 9 -27.99 50.95 -10.20
CA ILE A 9 -27.65 50.96 -11.62
C ILE A 9 -28.34 52.18 -12.25
N LYS A 10 -27.54 53.11 -12.80
CA LYS A 10 -28.04 54.40 -13.30
C LYS A 10 -29.08 54.22 -14.41
N GLU A 11 -28.87 53.22 -15.27
CA GLU A 11 -29.71 52.94 -16.44
C GLU A 11 -31.12 52.47 -16.05
N ASP A 12 -31.28 51.84 -14.88
CA ASP A 12 -32.56 51.33 -14.40
C ASP A 12 -33.17 52.15 -13.26
N LEU A 13 -32.55 53.28 -12.91
CA LEU A 13 -33.05 54.19 -11.88
C LEU A 13 -34.52 54.63 -12.12
N PRO A 14 -34.96 54.92 -13.36
CA PRO A 14 -36.38 55.23 -13.63
C PRO A 14 -37.31 54.05 -13.33
N LEU A 15 -36.88 52.81 -13.61
CA LEU A 15 -37.66 51.61 -13.36
C LEU A 15 -37.75 51.30 -11.86
N LEU A 16 -36.66 51.54 -11.12
CA LEU A 16 -36.61 51.42 -9.68
C LEU A 16 -37.57 52.41 -9.00
N HIS A 17 -37.52 53.69 -9.38
CA HIS A 17 -38.43 54.70 -8.85
C HIS A 17 -39.89 54.42 -9.23
N ALA A 18 -40.16 53.94 -10.45
CA ALA A 18 -41.52 53.56 -10.83
C ALA A 18 -42.06 52.34 -10.05
N ALA A 19 -41.18 51.45 -9.57
CA ALA A 19 -41.58 50.24 -8.85
C ALA A 19 -41.68 50.45 -7.33
N TYR A 20 -40.77 51.23 -6.75
CA TYR A 20 -40.59 51.32 -5.29
C TYR A 20 -40.49 52.76 -4.76
N ASP A 21 -40.66 53.76 -5.63
CA ASP A 21 -40.58 55.19 -5.31
C ASP A 21 -39.25 55.54 -4.61
N ILE A 22 -39.28 56.11 -3.41
CA ILE A 22 -38.09 56.46 -2.61
C ILE A 22 -37.75 55.34 -1.60
N LYS A 23 -38.65 54.38 -1.38
CA LYS A 23 -38.55 53.38 -0.30
C LYS A 23 -37.84 52.09 -0.72
N TYR A 24 -36.88 52.16 -1.63
CA TYR A 24 -36.17 50.98 -2.14
C TYR A 24 -35.16 50.40 -1.15
N GLU A 25 -34.55 51.20 -0.26
CA GLU A 25 -33.57 50.73 0.73
C GLU A 25 -34.08 49.61 1.66
N PRO A 26 -35.23 49.75 2.36
CA PRO A 26 -35.75 48.67 3.21
C PRO A 26 -36.08 47.39 2.42
N ILE A 27 -36.49 47.54 1.16
CA ILE A 27 -36.82 46.41 0.29
C ILE A 27 -35.54 45.66 -0.12
N ILE A 28 -34.52 46.38 -0.57
CA ILE A 28 -33.23 45.80 -0.95
C ILE A 28 -32.58 45.11 0.25
N THR A 29 -32.62 45.73 1.43
CA THR A 29 -32.01 45.16 2.63
C THR A 29 -32.72 43.91 3.12
N LEU A 30 -34.05 43.86 3.04
CA LEU A 30 -34.84 42.67 3.35
C LEU A 30 -34.52 41.52 2.39
N ASN A 31 -34.58 41.77 1.07
CA ASN A 31 -34.28 40.77 0.05
C ASN A 31 -32.82 40.28 0.12
N ALA A 32 -31.87 41.17 0.40
CA ALA A 32 -30.48 40.79 0.61
C ALA A 32 -30.33 39.87 1.84
N LYS A 33 -31.04 40.15 2.94
CA LYS A 33 -31.03 39.31 4.14
C LYS A 33 -31.63 37.93 3.86
N GLU A 34 -32.74 37.86 3.14
CA GLU A 34 -33.37 36.59 2.74
C GLU A 34 -32.44 35.76 1.84
N ALA A 35 -31.79 36.38 0.85
CA ALA A 35 -30.81 35.72 0.00
C ALA A 35 -29.62 35.16 0.78
N ILE A 36 -29.11 35.94 1.76
CA ILE A 36 -28.05 35.48 2.66
C ILE A 36 -28.51 34.25 3.45
N ILE A 37 -29.69 34.30 4.08
CA ILE A 37 -30.21 33.20 4.90
C ILE A 37 -30.41 31.94 4.04
N SER A 38 -31.05 32.08 2.88
CA SER A 38 -31.31 30.98 1.93
C SER A 38 -30.03 30.33 1.41
N THR A 39 -28.97 31.13 1.23
CA THR A 39 -27.67 30.58 0.82
C THR A 39 -26.95 29.92 1.98
N CYS A 40 -27.01 30.52 3.18
CA CYS A 40 -26.38 29.97 4.38
C CYS A 40 -27.00 28.64 4.82
N SER A 41 -28.30 28.43 4.63
CA SER A 41 -28.98 27.20 5.03
C SER A 41 -28.55 25.95 4.24
N ARG A 42 -27.71 26.10 3.21
CA ARG A 42 -27.18 25.00 2.40
C ARG A 42 -25.90 24.39 2.95
N PHE A 43 -25.27 25.04 3.94
CA PHE A 43 -23.98 24.65 4.46
C PHE A 43 -24.10 24.16 5.91
N ASP A 44 -23.31 23.14 6.23
CA ASP A 44 -23.21 22.63 7.60
C ASP A 44 -22.23 23.47 8.44
N THR A 45 -22.31 23.32 9.77
CA THR A 45 -21.45 24.04 10.71
C THR A 45 -19.96 23.77 10.46
N ASP A 46 -19.62 22.53 10.08
CA ASP A 46 -18.26 22.15 9.71
C ASP A 46 -17.74 22.88 8.46
N GLU A 47 -18.61 23.07 7.47
CA GLU A 47 -18.24 23.81 6.26
C GLU A 47 -18.02 25.29 6.59
N PHE A 48 -18.84 25.88 7.47
CA PHE A 48 -18.65 27.25 7.96
C PHE A 48 -17.31 27.46 8.64
N ILE A 49 -16.82 26.45 9.35
CA ILE A 49 -15.52 26.53 10.06
C ILE A 49 -14.36 26.27 9.10
N ASN A 50 -14.46 25.24 8.25
CA ASN A 50 -13.33 24.76 7.45
C ASN A 50 -13.21 25.46 6.08
N ASN A 51 -14.32 25.91 5.49
CA ASN A 51 -14.40 26.32 4.09
C ASN A 51 -14.91 27.77 3.89
N ARG A 52 -14.37 28.72 4.67
CA ARG A 52 -14.80 30.13 4.66
C ARG A 52 -14.81 30.78 3.27
N ASN A 53 -13.76 30.56 2.47
CA ASN A 53 -13.62 31.17 1.14
C ASN A 53 -14.68 30.67 0.15
N LYS A 54 -15.02 29.39 0.22
CA LYS A 54 -16.06 28.76 -0.61
C LYS A 54 -17.42 29.36 -0.25
N ILE A 55 -17.74 29.41 1.03
CA ILE A 55 -19.01 29.95 1.53
C ILE A 55 -19.15 31.43 1.21
N TRP A 56 -18.11 32.22 1.43
CA TRP A 56 -18.13 33.64 1.07
C TRP A 56 -18.46 33.84 -0.42
N ARG A 57 -17.85 33.04 -1.31
CA ARG A 57 -18.10 33.10 -2.75
C ARG A 57 -19.53 32.72 -3.10
N GLU A 58 -20.04 31.64 -2.52
CA GLU A 58 -21.41 31.18 -2.74
C GLU A 58 -22.44 32.19 -2.23
N ILE A 59 -22.26 32.74 -1.03
CA ILE A 59 -23.11 33.82 -0.49
C ILE A 59 -23.05 35.04 -1.41
N TYR A 60 -21.86 35.43 -1.87
CA TYR A 60 -21.71 36.57 -2.77
C TYR A 60 -22.51 36.37 -4.06
N PHE A 61 -22.38 35.21 -4.73
CA PHE A 61 -23.13 34.94 -5.95
C PHE A 61 -24.62 34.71 -5.71
N GLY A 62 -25.02 34.14 -4.57
CA GLY A 62 -26.41 33.99 -4.17
C GLY A 62 -27.12 35.33 -3.95
N VAL A 63 -26.47 36.26 -3.25
CA VAL A 63 -27.02 37.62 -3.06
C VAL A 63 -27.01 38.39 -4.37
N LYS A 64 -25.94 38.27 -5.16
CA LYS A 64 -25.80 38.93 -6.46
C LYS A 64 -26.89 38.50 -7.44
N SER A 65 -27.20 37.21 -7.52
CA SER A 65 -28.26 36.69 -8.40
C SER A 65 -29.65 37.07 -7.91
N HIS A 66 -29.86 37.13 -6.59
CA HIS A 66 -31.15 37.50 -6.02
C HIS A 66 -31.46 39.00 -6.20
N LEU A 67 -30.47 39.88 -5.99
CA LEU A 67 -30.63 41.33 -6.17
C LEU A 67 -30.59 41.76 -7.64
N GLY A 68 -29.69 41.17 -8.43
CA GLY A 68 -29.49 41.52 -9.84
C GLY A 68 -30.39 40.77 -10.83
N GLY A 69 -31.13 39.77 -10.35
CA GLY A 69 -31.95 38.89 -11.18
C GLY A 69 -31.13 38.01 -12.13
N SER A 70 -31.77 37.56 -13.21
CA SER A 70 -31.14 36.70 -14.23
C SER A 70 -30.34 37.49 -15.28
N CYS A 71 -30.25 38.81 -15.13
CA CYS A 71 -29.66 39.69 -16.12
C CYS A 71 -28.26 40.14 -15.76
N CYS A 72 -27.42 40.29 -16.79
CA CYS A 72 -26.04 40.68 -16.63
C CYS A 72 -25.93 42.12 -16.07
N ILE A 73 -24.94 42.34 -15.21
CA ILE A 73 -24.57 43.67 -14.71
C ILE A 73 -23.90 44.46 -15.85
N PRO A 74 -24.11 45.80 -15.93
CA PRO A 74 -23.37 46.64 -16.86
C PRO A 74 -21.85 46.42 -16.70
N LYS A 75 -21.17 46.07 -17.78
CA LYS A 75 -19.72 45.76 -17.85
C LYS A 75 -19.27 44.41 -17.29
N CYS A 76 -20.17 43.44 -17.10
CA CYS A 76 -19.73 42.10 -16.71
C CYS A 76 -18.92 41.43 -17.85
N LYS A 77 -17.84 40.72 -17.50
CA LYS A 77 -17.00 39.98 -18.45
C LYS A 77 -17.25 38.47 -18.31
N LYS A 78 -17.74 37.83 -19.37
CA LYS A 78 -17.91 36.37 -19.41
C LYS A 78 -16.53 35.70 -19.42
N ASN A 79 -16.38 34.64 -18.63
CA ASN A 79 -15.18 33.80 -18.59
C ASN A 79 -13.86 34.55 -18.35
N CYS A 80 -13.85 35.56 -17.47
CA CYS A 80 -12.64 36.27 -17.08
C CYS A 80 -12.14 35.81 -15.70
N PRO A 81 -11.17 34.88 -15.60
CA PRO A 81 -10.64 34.39 -14.33
C PRO A 81 -9.80 35.43 -13.57
N LYS A 82 -9.25 36.43 -14.27
CA LYS A 82 -8.41 37.50 -13.71
C LYS A 82 -9.19 38.75 -13.28
N CYS A 83 -10.49 38.80 -13.56
CA CYS A 83 -11.30 39.96 -13.25
C CYS A 83 -11.72 39.95 -11.77
N PRO A 84 -11.87 41.13 -11.13
CA PRO A 84 -12.47 41.24 -9.81
C PRO A 84 -13.82 40.52 -9.76
N ILE A 85 -14.13 39.87 -8.64
CA ILE A 85 -15.34 39.03 -8.47
C ILE A 85 -16.65 39.79 -8.76
N HIS A 86 -16.67 41.11 -8.56
CA HIS A 86 -17.81 41.95 -8.92
C HIS A 86 -18.04 42.10 -10.43
N GLU A 87 -16.98 42.05 -11.25
CA GLU A 87 -17.06 42.09 -12.71
C GLU A 87 -17.38 40.72 -13.35
N GLN A 88 -17.34 39.64 -12.57
CA GLN A 88 -17.63 38.29 -13.08
C GLN A 88 -19.14 38.12 -13.32
N CYS A 89 -19.50 37.70 -14.53
CA CYS A 89 -20.89 37.38 -14.86
C CYS A 89 -21.35 36.09 -14.16
N ILE A 90 -22.65 36.00 -13.85
CA ILE A 90 -23.30 34.74 -13.47
C ILE A 90 -23.34 33.85 -14.73
N SER A 91 -23.17 32.53 -14.57
CA SER A 91 -22.89 31.57 -15.65
C SER A 91 -23.92 31.55 -16.79
N ASP A 92 -25.15 32.05 -16.57
CA ASP A 92 -26.23 32.05 -17.56
C ASP A 92 -26.97 33.40 -17.65
N CYS A 93 -26.26 34.51 -17.47
CA CYS A 93 -26.90 35.83 -17.48
C CYS A 93 -27.31 36.28 -18.90
N LYS A 94 -28.53 36.84 -19.01
CA LYS A 94 -29.04 37.47 -20.24
C LYS A 94 -28.51 38.90 -20.39
N PRO A 95 -28.14 39.35 -21.61
CA PRO A 95 -27.68 40.72 -21.83
C PRO A 95 -28.79 41.73 -21.53
N ARG A 96 -28.47 42.75 -20.72
CA ARG A 96 -29.42 43.71 -20.15
C ARG A 96 -30.14 44.58 -21.19
N GLU A 97 -29.48 44.87 -22.32
CA GLU A 97 -29.96 45.81 -23.34
C GLU A 97 -30.95 45.20 -24.35
N LYS A 98 -30.90 43.88 -24.61
CA LYS A 98 -31.60 43.27 -25.75
C LYS A 98 -32.50 42.08 -25.41
N GLY A 99 -32.52 41.61 -24.16
CA GLY A 99 -33.25 40.38 -23.83
C GLY A 99 -33.66 40.22 -22.37
N CYS A 100 -33.73 41.31 -21.61
CA CYS A 100 -34.08 41.26 -20.19
C CYS A 100 -35.37 42.05 -19.91
N ASN A 101 -36.41 41.35 -19.47
CA ASN A 101 -37.68 41.97 -19.08
C ASN A 101 -37.61 42.64 -17.70
N LYS A 102 -38.54 43.53 -17.38
CA LYS A 102 -38.57 44.26 -16.09
C LYS A 102 -38.52 43.33 -14.87
N GLU A 103 -39.18 42.18 -14.96
CA GLU A 103 -39.22 41.16 -13.90
C GLU A 103 -37.90 40.38 -13.77
N GLU A 104 -37.14 40.25 -14.86
CA GLU A 104 -35.85 39.55 -14.90
C GLU A 104 -34.68 40.42 -14.42
N LYS A 105 -34.88 41.75 -14.36
CA LYS A 105 -33.89 42.74 -13.89
C LYS A 105 -33.76 42.80 -12.36
N GLY A 106 -34.58 42.06 -11.62
CA GLY A 106 -34.54 42.00 -10.16
C GLY A 106 -34.79 43.37 -9.51
N LEU A 107 -33.98 43.71 -8.50
CA LEU A 107 -34.09 44.94 -7.72
C LEU A 107 -33.23 46.09 -8.26
N PHE A 108 -32.76 46.01 -9.52
CA PHE A 108 -32.01 47.07 -10.21
C PHE A 108 -30.73 47.54 -9.50
N VAL A 109 -30.13 46.65 -8.71
CA VAL A 109 -29.00 46.96 -7.82
C VAL A 109 -27.82 46.03 -8.12
N GLU A 110 -26.60 46.57 -8.02
CA GLU A 110 -25.34 45.86 -8.14
C GLU A 110 -24.69 45.65 -6.77
N LEU A 111 -24.36 44.40 -6.42
CA LEU A 111 -23.55 44.09 -5.24
C LEU A 111 -22.05 44.13 -5.58
N ARG A 112 -21.27 45.03 -4.96
CA ARG A 112 -19.82 45.12 -5.23
C ARG A 112 -18.96 44.50 -4.15
N TYR A 113 -19.31 44.73 -2.90
CA TYR A 113 -18.53 44.27 -1.76
C TYR A 113 -19.43 43.49 -0.81
N LEU A 114 -18.96 42.33 -0.38
CA LEU A 114 -19.55 41.56 0.68
C LEU A 114 -18.41 41.10 1.57
N GLN A 115 -18.53 41.31 2.87
CA GLN A 115 -17.58 40.83 3.86
C GLN A 115 -18.30 39.92 4.83
N LEU A 116 -17.82 38.68 4.89
CA LEU A 116 -18.17 37.75 5.93
C LEU A 116 -17.26 38.05 7.13
N HIS A 117 -17.83 38.60 8.19
CA HIS A 117 -17.15 38.75 9.48
C HIS A 117 -17.21 37.43 10.26
N ASP A 118 -16.84 37.47 11.54
CA ASP A 118 -16.80 36.28 12.37
C ASP A 118 -18.17 35.58 12.44
N ILE A 119 -18.07 34.26 12.37
CA ILE A 119 -19.18 33.34 12.48
C ILE A 119 -19.22 32.97 13.95
N ASP A 120 -20.27 33.41 14.62
CA ASP A 120 -20.51 33.08 16.02
C ASP A 120 -21.23 31.73 16.07
N VAL A 121 -20.49 30.70 16.46
CA VAL A 121 -21.02 29.35 16.63
C VAL A 121 -21.28 29.17 18.12
N PRO A 122 -22.53 28.90 18.55
CA PRO A 122 -22.84 28.73 19.96
C PRO A 122 -21.96 27.67 20.62
N ASP A 123 -21.47 27.94 21.84
CA ASP A 123 -20.54 27.08 22.58
C ASP A 123 -21.01 25.63 22.66
N ARG A 124 -22.30 25.40 22.87
CA ARG A 124 -22.90 24.05 22.92
C ARG A 124 -22.69 23.23 21.64
N VAL A 125 -22.65 23.88 20.48
CA VAL A 125 -22.40 23.21 19.19
C VAL A 125 -20.92 22.91 19.04
N MET A 126 -20.06 23.85 19.44
CA MET A 126 -18.61 23.66 19.45
C MET A 126 -18.17 22.54 20.40
N GLU A 127 -18.72 22.48 21.61
CA GLU A 127 -18.45 21.41 22.58
C GLU A 127 -18.83 20.04 22.03
N ARG A 128 -20.03 19.90 21.44
CA ARG A 128 -20.47 18.63 20.82
C ARG A 128 -19.54 18.20 19.70
N ARG A 129 -19.10 19.14 18.86
CA ARG A 129 -18.15 18.89 17.80
C ARG A 129 -16.80 18.44 18.36
N LEU A 130 -16.27 19.15 19.36
CA LEU A 130 -15.02 18.79 20.03
C LEU A 130 -15.10 17.38 20.63
N LEU A 131 -16.21 17.03 21.29
CA LEU A 131 -16.43 15.69 21.80
C LEU A 131 -16.46 14.64 20.69
N SER A 132 -17.06 14.94 19.54
CA SER A 132 -17.03 14.04 18.38
C SER A 132 -15.60 13.82 17.89
N LEU A 133 -14.84 14.91 17.70
CA LEU A 133 -13.46 14.85 17.24
C LEU A 133 -12.55 14.08 18.22
N VAL A 134 -12.74 14.27 19.53
CA VAL A 134 -12.00 13.52 20.55
C VAL A 134 -12.32 12.03 20.47
N ARG A 135 -13.60 11.66 20.32
CA ARG A 135 -14.01 10.25 20.16
C ARG A 135 -13.44 9.62 18.91
N ASP A 136 -13.42 10.36 17.80
CA ASP A 136 -12.85 9.86 16.54
C ASP A 136 -11.35 9.62 16.68
N LEU A 137 -10.61 10.54 17.33
CA LEU A 137 -9.19 10.37 17.62
C LEU A 137 -8.91 9.20 18.58
N GLU A 138 -9.74 9.01 19.61
CA GLU A 138 -9.63 7.87 20.53
C GLU A 138 -9.86 6.56 19.78
N LYS A 139 -10.87 6.51 18.92
CA LYS A 139 -11.16 5.35 18.09
C LYS A 139 -10.01 5.00 17.15
N GLU A 140 -9.47 5.97 16.42
CA GLU A 140 -8.33 5.75 15.51
C GLU A 140 -7.09 5.23 16.26
N LYS A 141 -6.85 5.75 17.47
CA LYS A 141 -5.77 5.28 18.34
C LYS A 141 -5.99 3.83 18.77
N GLU A 142 -7.20 3.46 19.20
CA GLU A 142 -7.52 2.08 19.57
C GLU A 142 -7.38 1.12 18.39
N GLU A 143 -7.87 1.51 17.20
CA GLU A 143 -7.73 0.72 15.98
C GLU A 143 -6.26 0.47 15.63
N SER A 144 -5.42 1.50 15.75
CA SER A 144 -3.97 1.38 15.50
C SER A 144 -3.31 0.40 16.48
N LEU A 145 -3.62 0.49 17.77
CA LEU A 145 -3.10 -0.44 18.79
C LEU A 145 -3.56 -1.89 18.54
N ASN A 146 -4.81 -2.08 18.14
CA ASN A 146 -5.34 -3.40 17.81
C ASN A 146 -4.65 -3.99 16.57
N GLN A 147 -4.41 -3.18 15.53
CA GLN A 147 -3.68 -3.60 14.33
C GLN A 147 -2.24 -4.02 14.67
N GLU A 148 -1.52 -3.24 15.48
CA GLU A 148 -0.17 -3.60 15.93
C GLU A 148 -0.16 -4.95 16.67
N ALA A 149 -1.13 -5.17 17.56
CA ALA A 149 -1.24 -6.43 18.30
C ALA A 149 -1.51 -7.62 17.37
N LEU A 150 -2.35 -7.43 16.34
CA LEU A 150 -2.63 -8.46 15.33
C LEU A 150 -1.37 -8.78 14.50
N ILE A 151 -0.64 -7.77 14.05
CA ILE A 151 0.59 -7.95 13.27
C ILE A 151 1.64 -8.70 14.09
N LYS A 152 1.81 -8.37 15.38
CA LYS A 152 2.72 -9.09 16.28
C LYS A 152 2.35 -10.57 16.38
N LYS A 153 1.07 -10.88 16.63
CA LYS A 153 0.59 -12.28 16.70
C LYS A 153 0.80 -13.04 15.38
N GLN A 154 0.52 -12.41 14.24
CA GLN A 154 0.78 -13.01 12.93
C GLN A 154 2.28 -13.27 12.71
N THR A 155 3.13 -12.32 13.10
CA THR A 155 4.58 -12.45 13.00
C THR A 155 5.08 -13.59 13.89
N ASP A 156 4.57 -13.71 15.11
CA ASP A 156 4.94 -14.80 16.03
C ASP A 156 4.58 -16.17 15.46
N ILE A 157 3.40 -16.29 14.83
CA ILE A 157 2.99 -17.52 14.13
C ILE A 157 3.95 -17.85 12.98
N LEU A 158 4.33 -16.85 12.17
CA LEU A 158 5.28 -17.06 11.07
C LEU A 158 6.66 -17.48 11.57
N VAL A 159 7.17 -16.86 12.65
CA VAL A 159 8.44 -17.24 13.27
C VAL A 159 8.38 -18.69 13.76
N TYR A 160 7.27 -19.09 14.38
CA TYR A 160 7.08 -20.47 14.82
C TYR A 160 7.07 -21.45 13.64
N GLN A 161 6.35 -21.13 12.55
CA GLN A 161 6.34 -21.94 11.33
C GLN A 161 7.73 -22.06 10.70
N PHE A 162 8.49 -20.97 10.60
CA PHE A 162 9.85 -21.00 10.07
C PHE A 162 10.78 -21.83 10.92
N ARG A 163 10.69 -21.74 12.26
CA ARG A 163 11.48 -22.58 13.16
C ARG A 163 11.15 -24.06 12.97
N ASN A 164 9.88 -24.41 12.87
CA ASN A 164 9.46 -25.80 12.65
C ASN A 164 9.90 -26.34 11.28
N ASN A 165 9.81 -25.53 10.23
CA ASN A 165 10.27 -25.94 8.91
C ASN A 165 11.80 -26.10 8.87
N ALA A 166 12.54 -25.19 9.52
CA ALA A 166 13.99 -25.29 9.64
C ALA A 166 14.41 -26.57 10.39
N THR A 167 13.77 -26.91 11.52
CA THR A 167 14.09 -28.14 12.25
C THR A 167 13.77 -29.40 11.44
N GLN A 168 12.65 -29.42 10.71
CA GLN A 168 12.31 -30.51 9.79
C GLN A 168 13.34 -30.64 8.66
N THR A 169 13.76 -29.53 8.07
CA THR A 169 14.76 -29.51 6.99
C THR A 169 16.12 -30.00 7.47
N ILE A 170 16.55 -29.60 8.68
CA ILE A 170 17.80 -30.08 9.28
C ILE A 170 17.72 -31.59 9.52
N ALA A 171 16.66 -32.07 10.18
CA ALA A 171 16.48 -33.50 10.47
C ALA A 171 16.43 -34.35 9.18
N PHE A 172 15.73 -33.86 8.15
CA PHE A 172 15.70 -34.50 6.83
C PHE A 172 17.09 -34.52 6.18
N SER A 173 17.81 -33.40 6.20
CA SER A 173 19.15 -33.28 5.63
C SER A 173 20.16 -34.19 6.33
N GLU A 174 20.08 -34.31 7.65
CA GLU A 174 20.90 -35.23 8.45
C GLU A 174 20.61 -36.69 8.10
N ALA A 175 19.33 -37.07 8.00
CA ALA A 175 18.93 -38.41 7.59
C ALA A 175 19.43 -38.73 6.17
N GLN A 176 19.29 -37.79 5.23
CA GLN A 176 19.78 -37.96 3.86
C GLN A 176 21.31 -38.04 3.78
N SER A 177 22.02 -37.22 4.56
CA SER A 177 23.48 -37.26 4.63
C SER A 177 23.98 -38.59 5.18
N LYS A 178 23.34 -39.14 6.22
CA LYS A 178 23.66 -40.47 6.75
C LYS A 178 23.44 -41.55 5.69
N LEU A 179 22.29 -41.55 5.03
CA LEU A 179 21.97 -42.50 3.97
C LEU A 179 22.99 -42.43 2.82
N LYS A 180 23.36 -41.24 2.35
CA LYS A 180 24.41 -41.07 1.31
C LYS A 180 25.77 -41.55 1.80
N GLY A 181 26.12 -41.28 3.07
CA GLY A 181 27.36 -41.76 3.68
C GLY A 181 27.43 -43.29 3.73
N ASP A 182 26.31 -43.94 4.09
CA ASP A 182 26.22 -45.40 4.17
C ASP A 182 26.25 -46.03 2.76
N GLN A 183 25.58 -45.41 1.78
CA GLN A 183 25.68 -45.81 0.38
C GLN A 183 27.11 -45.70 -0.14
N ALA A 184 27.78 -44.57 0.09
CA ALA A 184 29.16 -44.36 -0.34
C ALA A 184 30.13 -45.37 0.30
N LYS A 185 29.94 -45.71 1.59
CA LYS A 185 30.71 -46.78 2.25
C LYS A 185 30.43 -48.14 1.63
N ALA A 186 29.17 -48.48 1.38
CA ALA A 186 28.80 -49.74 0.74
C ALA A 186 29.40 -49.87 -0.67
N ASP A 187 29.36 -48.80 -1.47
CA ASP A 187 29.94 -48.75 -2.80
C ASP A 187 31.47 -48.83 -2.78
N ALA A 188 32.11 -48.12 -1.83
CA ALA A 188 33.56 -48.22 -1.62
C ALA A 188 33.97 -49.65 -1.25
N HIS A 189 33.28 -50.29 -0.30
CA HIS A 189 33.50 -51.68 0.08
C HIS A 189 33.31 -52.62 -1.11
N LYS A 190 32.25 -52.44 -1.91
CA LYS A 190 32.02 -53.23 -3.11
C LYS A 190 33.15 -53.06 -4.12
N SER A 191 33.64 -51.84 -4.33
CA SER A 191 34.73 -51.54 -5.24
C SER A 191 36.06 -52.17 -4.78
N THR A 192 36.38 -52.08 -3.48
CA THR A 192 37.58 -52.71 -2.92
C THR A 192 37.52 -54.22 -3.01
N GLU A 193 36.36 -54.84 -2.75
CA GLU A 193 36.20 -56.29 -2.89
C GLU A 193 36.32 -56.75 -4.34
N LEU A 194 35.74 -56.01 -5.30
CA LEU A 194 35.91 -56.32 -6.72
C LEU A 194 37.38 -56.21 -7.15
N ALA A 195 38.09 -55.17 -6.70
CA ALA A 195 39.51 -55.02 -6.97
C ALA A 195 40.34 -56.17 -6.34
N ARG A 196 40.00 -56.59 -5.12
CA ARG A 196 40.61 -57.73 -4.43
C ARG A 196 40.41 -59.03 -5.21
N ILE A 197 39.16 -59.33 -5.60
CA ILE A 197 38.80 -60.52 -6.38
C ILE A 197 39.57 -60.54 -7.72
N ASN A 198 39.58 -59.42 -8.45
CA ASN A 198 40.30 -59.32 -9.73
C ASN A 198 41.82 -59.49 -9.54
N GLY A 199 42.38 -58.92 -8.48
CA GLY A 199 43.79 -59.08 -8.13
C GLY A 199 44.14 -60.54 -7.82
N LEU A 200 43.32 -61.21 -7.01
CA LEU A 200 43.49 -62.61 -6.66
C LEU A 200 43.38 -63.52 -7.91
N ALA A 201 42.40 -63.27 -8.78
CA ALA A 201 42.27 -63.98 -10.06
C ALA A 201 43.51 -63.80 -10.96
N SER A 202 44.07 -62.59 -11.04
CA SER A 202 45.31 -62.33 -11.79
C SER A 202 46.52 -63.02 -11.17
N MET A 203 46.61 -63.06 -9.84
CA MET A 203 47.69 -63.73 -9.12
C MET A 203 47.65 -65.25 -9.30
N CYS A 204 46.48 -65.86 -9.13
CA CYS A 204 46.29 -67.30 -9.32
C CYS A 204 46.58 -67.74 -10.76
N SER A 205 46.15 -66.96 -11.75
CA SER A 205 46.45 -67.24 -13.16
C SER A 205 47.95 -67.14 -13.48
N ARG A 206 48.67 -66.18 -12.89
CA ARG A 206 50.14 -66.06 -13.06
C ARG A 206 50.92 -67.17 -12.38
N LEU A 207 50.46 -67.66 -11.23
CA LEU A 207 51.12 -68.72 -10.46
C LEU A 207 50.72 -70.14 -10.92
N GLY A 208 49.79 -70.27 -11.88
CA GLY A 208 49.38 -71.54 -12.45
C GLY A 208 48.44 -72.38 -11.58
N PHE A 209 47.82 -71.79 -10.55
CA PHE A 209 46.87 -72.49 -9.68
C PHE A 209 45.52 -72.66 -10.40
N THR A 210 45.20 -73.90 -10.77
CA THR A 210 43.95 -74.25 -11.47
C THR A 210 42.94 -75.00 -10.59
N GLN A 211 43.39 -75.57 -9.46
CA GLN A 211 42.54 -76.27 -8.52
C GLN A 211 41.92 -75.31 -7.50
N ALA A 212 40.60 -75.42 -7.28
CA ALA A 212 39.86 -74.58 -6.33
C ALA A 212 40.40 -74.65 -4.89
N LYS A 213 41.03 -75.76 -4.51
CA LYS A 213 41.62 -75.96 -3.18
C LYS A 213 42.77 -74.99 -2.91
N ASP A 214 43.62 -74.74 -3.91
CA ASP A 214 44.80 -73.88 -3.76
C ASP A 214 44.39 -72.40 -3.73
N ILE A 215 43.37 -72.03 -4.51
CA ILE A 215 42.76 -70.70 -4.53
C ILE A 215 42.13 -70.38 -3.16
N ASN A 216 41.32 -71.29 -2.62
CA ASN A 216 40.67 -71.11 -1.32
C ASN A 216 41.67 -71.06 -0.15
N SER A 217 42.76 -71.83 -0.24
CA SER A 217 43.82 -71.82 0.77
C SER A 217 44.58 -70.49 0.78
N LEU A 218 44.88 -69.96 -0.41
CA LEU A 218 45.53 -68.65 -0.56
C LEU A 218 44.63 -67.52 -0.07
N GLU A 219 43.34 -67.55 -0.42
CA GLU A 219 42.37 -66.57 0.05
C GLU A 219 42.25 -66.58 1.57
N TYR A 220 42.18 -67.77 2.19
CA TYR A 220 42.17 -67.92 3.65
C TYR A 220 43.44 -67.35 4.31
N LEU A 221 44.62 -67.57 3.73
CA LEU A 221 45.86 -67.00 4.25
C LEU A 221 45.89 -65.48 4.14
N GLN A 222 45.33 -64.90 3.08
CA GLN A 222 45.21 -63.44 2.92
C GLN A 222 44.21 -62.83 3.90
N THR A 223 43.04 -63.45 4.10
CA THR A 223 42.05 -62.95 5.07
C THR A 223 42.55 -63.03 6.50
N LEU A 224 43.35 -64.04 6.84
CA LEU A 224 44.03 -64.13 8.13
C LEU A 224 45.13 -63.07 8.28
N LYS A 225 45.86 -62.72 7.21
CA LYS A 225 46.87 -61.64 7.24
C LYS A 225 46.26 -60.27 7.52
N ASP A 226 45.06 -60.00 7.00
CA ASP A 226 44.36 -58.73 7.22
C ASP A 226 43.59 -58.69 8.55
N SER A 227 43.48 -59.82 9.26
CA SER A 227 42.94 -59.86 10.61
C SER A 227 43.91 -59.19 11.60
N LYS A 228 43.39 -58.39 12.54
CA LYS A 228 44.16 -57.54 13.47
C LYS A 228 45.06 -58.28 14.46
N ASP A 229 45.08 -59.60 14.42
CA ASP A 229 45.99 -60.39 15.22
C ASP A 229 47.33 -60.42 14.49
N ASN A 230 48.39 -59.93 15.13
CA ASN A 230 49.77 -59.84 14.60
C ASN A 230 50.34 -61.22 14.21
N ILE A 231 49.84 -61.83 13.14
CA ILE A 231 50.33 -63.10 12.62
C ILE A 231 51.46 -62.78 11.64
N THR A 232 52.70 -62.95 12.10
CA THR A 232 53.89 -62.86 11.24
C THR A 232 54.01 -64.14 10.40
N TYR A 233 53.84 -64.00 9.09
CA TYR A 233 54.10 -65.08 8.13
C TYR A 233 55.55 -65.01 7.65
N SER A 234 56.31 -66.09 7.85
CA SER A 234 57.58 -66.31 7.16
C SER A 234 57.37 -67.30 6.02
N ILE A 235 57.59 -66.85 4.79
CA ILE A 235 57.66 -67.74 3.62
C ILE A 235 59.13 -68.07 3.41
N ASP A 236 59.49 -69.33 3.58
CA ASP A 236 60.84 -69.81 3.31
C ASP A 236 60.99 -70.11 1.81
N PHE A 237 61.74 -69.27 1.09
CA PHE A 237 61.93 -69.39 -0.36
C PHE A 237 62.95 -70.47 -0.77
N SER A 238 63.49 -71.23 0.18
CA SER A 238 64.53 -72.24 -0.05
C SER A 238 64.13 -73.34 -1.05
N HIS A 239 62.83 -73.57 -1.30
CA HIS A 239 62.35 -74.68 -2.14
C HIS A 239 61.69 -74.30 -3.48
N ALA A 240 61.45 -73.01 -3.77
CA ALA A 240 60.64 -72.62 -4.95
C ALA A 240 61.45 -72.21 -6.20
N ILE A 241 62.78 -72.05 -6.11
CA ILE A 241 63.61 -71.58 -7.24
C ILE A 241 64.16 -72.75 -8.11
N LEU A 242 63.96 -74.02 -7.76
CA LEU A 242 64.60 -75.16 -8.43
C LEU A 242 63.70 -76.05 -9.31
N GLN A 243 62.63 -75.52 -9.93
CA GLN A 243 61.83 -76.31 -10.89
C GLN A 243 61.60 -75.67 -12.27
N ASN A 244 62.38 -74.67 -12.68
CA ASN A 244 62.37 -74.19 -14.08
C ASN A 244 63.77 -73.98 -14.70
N SER A 245 64.72 -74.87 -14.37
CA SER A 245 66.01 -74.93 -15.07
C SER A 245 66.37 -76.38 -15.43
N LYS A 246 65.61 -76.98 -16.36
CA LYS A 246 66.05 -78.09 -17.23
C LYS A 246 64.92 -78.48 -18.21
N LEU A 247 64.97 -77.92 -19.41
CA LEU A 247 64.50 -78.51 -20.67
C LEU A 247 65.22 -77.76 -21.82
N THR A 248 66.50 -78.09 -21.95
CA THR A 248 67.24 -78.15 -23.22
C THR A 248 67.62 -79.61 -23.40
#